data_AF-A0A7V8D7U5-F1
#
_entry.id   AF-A0A7V8D7U5-F1
#
_cell.length_a   1.000
_cell.length_b   1.000
_cell.length_c   1.000
_cell.angle_alpha   90.00
_cell.angle_beta   90.00
_cell.angle_gamma   90.00
#
_symmetry.space_group_name_H-M   'P 1'
#
loop_
_entity.id
_entity.type
_entity.pdbx_description
1 polymer ?
#
loop_
_entity_poly.entity_id
_entity_poly.type
_entity_poly.pdbx_seq_one_letter_code
_entity_poly.pdbx_strand_id
1 'polypeptide(L)'
;MNLKIDFQRHYISMETRESLDQVANTFLEQFNKNKSPTFELNSEMANNVAAINFEASLQHPINIIEQKFKSSFSRSIQTYFVTGPIDYVSWINGDWKERVRLYQECLIAAISLLPKSRFSSSFKEELKTIFQEVGKEATKFEPLELAKIRPIYLMRDENGKCIAFGFEPLNNVFGWEAETIEPSEAYKWCGKSPFEYDNTKFAKKYYKKNIGIIQYREIWYDGKAVTKHFGVCGQTGETEVEEIADSQELLRASQEFERKALGDGFKEIGDNKLHYLVIEYD
;
A
#
# COMPACT_ATOMS: atom_id res chain seq x y z
N MET A 1 -5.76 -11.75 -24.36
CA MET A 1 -5.65 -11.41 -22.93
C MET A 1 -5.15 -10.00 -22.82
N ASN A 2 -5.76 -9.20 -21.95
CA ASN A 2 -5.36 -7.81 -21.73
C ASN A 2 -4.30 -7.75 -20.63
N LEU A 3 -3.13 -7.21 -20.91
CA LEU A 3 -2.20 -6.84 -19.85
C LEU A 3 -2.64 -5.48 -19.32
N LYS A 4 -2.87 -5.39 -18.01
CA LYS A 4 -3.05 -4.13 -17.30
C LYS A 4 -1.85 -3.93 -16.38
N ILE A 5 -1.38 -2.71 -16.33
CA ILE A 5 -0.39 -2.27 -15.35
C ILE A 5 -1.12 -1.20 -14.56
N ASP A 6 -1.29 -1.43 -13.27
CA ASP A 6 -2.02 -0.58 -12.33
C ASP A 6 -1.16 -0.35 -11.10
N PHE A 7 -1.58 0.51 -10.18
CA PHE A 7 -0.69 0.98 -9.12
C PHE A 7 -1.43 1.02 -7.79
N GLN A 8 -0.95 0.21 -6.83
CA GLN A 8 -1.49 0.23 -5.47
C GLN A 8 -0.74 1.22 -4.58
N ARG A 9 -1.50 2.16 -4.03
CA ARG A 9 -1.01 3.28 -3.23
C ARG A 9 -1.22 2.95 -1.75
N HIS A 10 -0.14 2.84 -0.98
CA HIS A 10 -0.24 2.60 0.46
C HIS A 10 0.67 3.56 1.21
N TYR A 11 0.07 4.53 1.92
CA TYR A 11 0.75 5.38 2.92
C TYR A 11 2.08 6.00 2.44
N ILE A 12 2.02 6.82 1.39
CA ILE A 12 3.16 7.59 0.86
C ILE A 12 2.77 9.08 0.73
N SER A 13 3.76 9.98 0.80
CA SER A 13 3.53 11.42 0.55
C SER A 13 2.97 11.65 -0.86
N MET A 14 2.29 12.78 -1.08
CA MET A 14 1.81 13.14 -2.42
C MET A 14 2.94 13.18 -3.45
N GLU A 15 4.12 13.67 -3.08
CA GLU A 15 5.27 13.79 -3.98
C GLU A 15 5.93 12.44 -4.26
N THR A 16 5.95 11.55 -3.26
CA THR A 16 6.40 10.17 -3.46
C THR A 16 5.47 9.43 -4.41
N ARG A 17 4.16 9.69 -4.30
CA ARG A 17 3.15 9.21 -5.23
C ARG A 17 3.35 9.81 -6.62
N GLU A 18 3.54 11.12 -6.74
CA GLU A 18 3.82 11.78 -8.01
C GLU A 18 5.07 11.21 -8.69
N SER A 19 6.14 10.98 -7.93
CA SER A 19 7.35 10.32 -8.46
C SER A 19 7.06 8.92 -8.98
N LEU A 20 6.25 8.13 -8.29
CA LEU A 20 5.87 6.80 -8.75
C LEU A 20 5.00 6.90 -9.99
N ASP A 21 4.02 7.80 -10.00
CA ASP A 21 3.11 8.07 -11.12
C ASP A 21 3.90 8.52 -12.36
N GLN A 22 4.95 9.33 -12.23
CA GLN A 22 5.84 9.73 -13.34
C GLN A 22 6.50 8.51 -14.01
N VAL A 23 7.10 7.62 -13.23
CA VAL A 23 7.77 6.40 -13.73
C VAL A 23 6.74 5.45 -14.32
N ALA A 24 5.65 5.20 -13.60
CA ALA A 24 4.53 4.37 -13.99
C ALA A 24 3.92 4.77 -15.34
N ASN A 25 3.56 6.05 -15.49
CA ASN A 25 2.97 6.57 -16.72
C ASN A 25 3.95 6.47 -17.89
N THR A 26 5.21 6.83 -17.67
CA THR A 26 6.24 6.70 -18.71
C THR A 26 6.42 5.25 -19.13
N PHE A 27 6.49 4.33 -18.16
CA PHE A 27 6.61 2.90 -18.42
C PHE A 27 5.41 2.36 -19.21
N LEU A 28 4.19 2.75 -18.82
CA LEU A 28 2.95 2.37 -19.51
C LEU A 28 2.88 2.93 -20.94
N GLU A 29 3.29 4.18 -21.16
CA GLU A 29 3.39 4.76 -22.50
C GLU A 29 4.36 3.98 -23.39
N GLN A 30 5.55 3.65 -22.88
CA GLN A 30 6.52 2.86 -23.63
C GLN A 30 6.04 1.43 -23.85
N PHE A 31 5.36 0.83 -22.87
CA PHE A 31 4.72 -0.47 -23.02
C PHE A 31 3.69 -0.48 -24.16
N ASN A 32 2.82 0.53 -24.21
CA ASN A 32 1.81 0.66 -25.26
C ASN A 32 2.41 0.95 -26.65
N LYS A 33 3.52 1.69 -26.73
CA LYS A 33 4.23 2.00 -27.98
C LYS A 33 4.94 0.78 -28.57
N ASN A 34 5.48 -0.11 -27.74
CA ASN A 34 6.19 -1.31 -28.19
C ASN A 34 5.28 -2.38 -28.83
N LYS A 35 3.98 -2.08 -29.01
CA LYS A 35 2.91 -2.93 -29.56
C LYS A 35 2.71 -4.24 -28.80
N SER A 36 1.45 -4.57 -28.62
CA SER A 36 1.01 -5.77 -27.91
C SER A 36 1.71 -7.01 -28.46
N PRO A 37 2.48 -7.72 -27.65
CA PRO A 37 2.83 -9.10 -27.95
C PRO A 37 1.49 -9.80 -28.13
N THR A 38 1.23 -10.30 -29.34
CA THR A 38 0.17 -11.27 -29.55
C THR A 38 0.62 -12.54 -28.84
N PHE A 39 0.42 -12.56 -27.52
CA PHE A 39 0.62 -13.75 -26.72
C PHE A 39 -0.38 -14.77 -27.22
N GLU A 40 0.08 -15.76 -27.99
CA GLU A 40 -0.69 -16.96 -28.25
C GLU A 40 -0.86 -17.70 -26.93
N LEU A 41 -1.95 -17.38 -26.22
CA LEU A 41 -2.37 -18.19 -25.09
C LEU A 41 -2.72 -19.57 -25.64
N ASN A 42 -2.09 -20.60 -25.09
CA ASN A 42 -2.45 -21.96 -25.41
C ASN A 42 -3.95 -22.15 -25.14
N SER A 43 -4.68 -22.89 -25.98
CA SER A 43 -6.15 -22.95 -25.96
C SER A 43 -6.74 -23.46 -24.63
N GLU A 44 -5.98 -24.21 -23.83
CA GLU A 44 -6.33 -24.58 -22.45
C GLU A 44 -6.21 -23.43 -21.43
N MET A 45 -5.32 -22.45 -21.67
CA MET A 45 -5.06 -21.29 -20.82
C MET A 45 -6.13 -20.19 -20.96
N ALA A 46 -6.80 -20.14 -22.12
CA ALA A 46 -7.72 -19.06 -22.51
C ALA A 46 -9.06 -19.05 -21.77
N ASN A 47 -9.46 -20.14 -21.12
CA ASN A 47 -10.85 -20.27 -20.67
C ASN A 47 -11.21 -19.49 -19.40
N ASN A 48 -10.27 -18.90 -18.66
CA ASN A 48 -10.60 -18.28 -17.36
C ASN A 48 -9.78 -17.05 -16.94
N VAL A 49 -8.86 -16.53 -17.76
CA VAL A 49 -8.08 -15.32 -17.41
C VAL A 49 -8.20 -14.30 -18.53
N ALA A 50 -8.98 -13.25 -18.28
CA ALA A 50 -9.18 -12.15 -19.22
C ALA A 50 -8.02 -11.15 -19.16
N ALA A 51 -7.43 -10.94 -17.97
CA ALA A 51 -6.37 -9.98 -17.76
C ALA A 51 -5.35 -10.37 -16.67
N ILE A 52 -4.16 -9.80 -16.76
CA ILE A 52 -3.18 -9.76 -15.66
C ILE A 52 -3.00 -8.31 -15.27
N ASN A 53 -3.08 -8.02 -13.97
CA ASN A 53 -2.78 -6.71 -13.41
C ASN A 53 -1.45 -6.77 -12.67
N PHE A 54 -0.48 -5.97 -13.11
CA PHE A 54 0.80 -5.80 -12.44
C PHE A 54 0.79 -4.52 -11.62
N GLU A 55 1.11 -4.65 -10.34
CA GLU A 55 1.15 -3.54 -9.39
C GLU A 55 2.53 -3.46 -8.74
N ALA A 56 3.12 -2.27 -8.76
CA ALA A 56 4.29 -1.96 -7.95
C ALA A 56 3.86 -1.14 -6.74
N SER A 57 4.27 -1.57 -5.54
CA SER A 57 3.98 -0.90 -4.28
C SER A 57 5.24 -0.26 -3.73
N LEU A 58 5.15 1.02 -3.45
CA LEU A 58 6.14 1.75 -2.67
C LEU A 58 5.50 2.02 -1.31
N GLN A 59 6.14 1.60 -0.22
CA GLN A 59 5.69 1.95 1.12
C GLN A 59 6.83 2.55 1.89
N HIS A 60 6.42 3.36 2.86
CA HIS A 60 7.32 4.05 3.74
C HIS A 60 8.16 3.08 4.61
N PRO A 61 9.46 3.33 4.83
CA PRO A 61 10.37 2.43 5.54
C PRO A 61 10.09 2.32 7.03
N ILE A 62 9.39 3.32 7.58
CA ILE A 62 8.88 3.32 8.97
C ILE A 62 7.63 2.43 9.12
N ASN A 63 6.94 2.11 8.01
CA ASN A 63 5.84 1.17 8.06
C ASN A 63 6.40 -0.27 8.17
N ILE A 64 6.15 -0.92 9.30
CA ILE A 64 6.74 -2.23 9.69
C ILE A 64 6.17 -3.40 8.89
N ILE A 65 5.19 -3.17 8.03
CA ILE A 65 4.58 -4.26 7.29
C ILE A 65 5.62 -4.75 6.30
N GLU A 66 6.20 -5.91 6.60
CA GLU A 66 7.09 -6.62 5.69
C GLU A 66 6.37 -6.77 4.34
N GLN A 67 6.79 -5.97 3.36
CA GLN A 67 6.19 -6.05 2.05
C GLN A 67 6.66 -7.33 1.40
N LYS A 68 5.71 -8.18 1.05
CA LYS A 68 5.95 -9.39 0.29
C LYS A 68 5.29 -9.23 -1.06
N PHE A 69 5.94 -9.80 -2.05
CA PHE A 69 5.30 -10.12 -3.31
C PHE A 69 4.01 -10.91 -3.03
N LYS A 70 2.89 -10.45 -3.59
CA LYS A 70 1.57 -11.05 -3.41
C LYS A 70 0.94 -11.30 -4.76
N SER A 71 0.13 -12.34 -4.83
CA SER A 71 -0.72 -12.59 -5.98
C SER A 71 -2.11 -13.02 -5.56
N SER A 72 -3.10 -12.68 -6.37
CA SER A 72 -4.49 -13.06 -6.16
C SER A 72 -5.21 -13.20 -7.49
N PHE A 73 -6.34 -13.91 -7.50
CA PHE A 73 -7.15 -14.07 -8.69
C PHE A 73 -8.60 -13.71 -8.38
N SER A 74 -9.12 -12.71 -9.10
CA SER A 74 -10.52 -12.35 -9.03
C SER A 74 -11.32 -13.13 -10.07
N ARG A 75 -12.19 -14.02 -9.60
CA ARG A 75 -13.05 -14.83 -10.47
C ARG A 75 -14.12 -14.01 -11.19
N SER A 76 -14.68 -12.98 -10.55
CA SER A 76 -15.77 -12.17 -11.09
C SER A 76 -15.36 -11.38 -12.33
N ILE A 77 -14.13 -10.85 -12.33
CA ILE A 77 -13.56 -10.08 -13.45
C ILE A 77 -12.44 -10.81 -14.18
N GLN A 78 -12.25 -12.11 -13.88
CA GLN A 78 -11.25 -12.99 -14.47
C GLN A 78 -9.84 -12.37 -14.57
N THR A 79 -9.42 -11.64 -13.54
CA THR A 79 -8.17 -10.88 -13.52
C THR A 79 -7.22 -11.45 -12.48
N TYR A 80 -5.97 -11.68 -12.89
CA TYR A 80 -4.89 -12.11 -11.99
C TYR A 80 -4.09 -10.90 -11.55
N PHE A 81 -4.04 -10.63 -10.25
CA PHE A 81 -3.30 -9.50 -9.68
C PHE A 81 -1.96 -9.99 -9.15
N VAL A 82 -0.89 -9.26 -9.46
CA VAL A 82 0.45 -9.47 -8.91
C VAL A 82 0.99 -8.14 -8.41
N THR A 83 1.30 -8.09 -7.13
CA THR A 83 1.80 -6.88 -6.46
C THR A 83 3.22 -7.16 -5.97
N GLY A 84 4.15 -6.26 -6.27
CA GLY A 84 5.55 -6.34 -5.85
C GLY A 84 6.03 -5.08 -5.13
N PRO A 85 6.84 -5.21 -4.06
CA PRO A 85 7.45 -4.05 -3.43
C PRO A 85 8.61 -3.46 -4.23
N ILE A 86 8.68 -2.14 -4.25
CA ILE A 86 9.86 -1.36 -4.64
C ILE A 86 10.69 -1.07 -3.39
N ASP A 87 12.02 -1.18 -3.51
CA ASP A 87 12.94 -0.73 -2.47
C ASP A 87 12.85 0.79 -2.30
N TYR A 88 12.23 1.22 -1.20
CA TYR A 88 12.05 2.63 -0.90
C TYR A 88 13.37 3.40 -0.78
N VAL A 89 14.39 2.82 -0.12
CA VAL A 89 15.66 3.53 0.11
C VAL A 89 16.38 3.77 -1.21
N SER A 90 16.40 2.78 -2.09
CA SER A 90 16.95 2.96 -3.42
C SER A 90 16.10 3.92 -4.25
N TRP A 91 14.78 3.89 -4.11
CA TRP A 91 13.88 4.77 -4.87
C TRP A 91 14.10 6.25 -4.57
N ILE A 92 14.15 6.62 -3.29
CA ILE A 92 14.24 8.03 -2.88
C ILE A 92 15.59 8.65 -3.21
N ASN A 93 16.66 7.84 -3.20
CA ASN A 93 18.01 8.27 -3.55
C ASN A 93 18.31 8.13 -5.05
N GLY A 94 17.47 7.40 -5.78
CA GLY A 94 17.63 7.14 -7.19
C GLY A 94 17.33 8.37 -8.04
N ASP A 95 18.17 8.59 -9.05
CA ASP A 95 17.84 9.44 -10.18
C ASP A 95 16.72 8.78 -11.04
N TRP A 96 16.32 9.45 -12.12
CA TRP A 96 15.29 8.92 -13.01
C TRP A 96 15.59 7.49 -13.49
N LYS A 97 16.84 7.23 -13.91
CA LYS A 97 17.23 5.93 -14.45
C LYS A 97 17.14 4.84 -13.40
N GLU A 98 17.59 5.14 -12.19
CA GLU A 98 17.52 4.22 -11.07
C GLU A 98 16.07 3.92 -10.66
N ARG A 99 15.19 4.94 -10.61
CA ARG A 99 13.76 4.72 -10.34
C ARG A 99 13.10 3.85 -11.40
N VAL A 100 13.39 4.10 -12.68
CA VAL A 100 12.90 3.23 -13.78
C VAL A 100 13.43 1.81 -13.64
N ARG A 101 14.72 1.63 -13.30
CA ARG A 101 15.33 0.31 -13.07
C ARG A 101 14.64 -0.44 -11.93
N LEU A 102 14.44 0.21 -10.78
CA LEU A 102 13.76 -0.38 -9.63
C LEU A 102 12.32 -0.78 -9.96
N TYR A 103 11.60 0.08 -10.69
CA TYR A 103 10.24 -0.20 -11.15
C TYR A 103 10.20 -1.43 -12.07
N GLN A 104 11.10 -1.47 -13.05
CA GLN A 104 11.28 -2.60 -13.97
C GLN A 104 11.59 -3.91 -13.24
N GLU A 105 12.54 -3.89 -12.29
CA GLU A 105 12.94 -5.06 -11.52
C GLU A 105 11.78 -5.60 -10.68
N CYS A 106 11.01 -4.72 -10.06
CA CYS A 106 9.79 -5.07 -9.34
C CYS A 106 8.80 -5.82 -10.25
N LEU A 107 8.52 -5.28 -11.45
CA LEU A 107 7.62 -5.93 -12.39
C LEU A 107 8.13 -7.29 -12.88
N ILE A 108 9.44 -7.38 -13.19
CA ILE A 108 10.08 -8.64 -13.61
C ILE A 108 10.00 -9.70 -12.51
N ALA A 109 10.26 -9.31 -11.26
CA ALA A 109 10.14 -10.19 -10.10
C ALA A 109 8.69 -10.66 -9.91
N ALA A 110 7.71 -9.77 -10.09
CA ALA A 110 6.28 -10.09 -9.97
C ALA A 110 5.80 -11.16 -10.98
N ILE A 111 6.43 -11.28 -12.16
CA ILE A 111 6.14 -12.34 -13.15
C ILE A 111 6.35 -13.74 -12.55
N SER A 112 7.28 -13.89 -11.60
CA SER A 112 7.53 -15.18 -10.95
C SER A 112 6.30 -15.72 -10.21
N LEU A 113 5.43 -14.84 -9.71
CA LEU A 113 4.21 -15.18 -8.96
C LEU A 113 3.08 -15.73 -9.83
N LEU A 114 3.15 -15.56 -11.16
CA LEU A 114 2.17 -16.12 -12.06
C LEU A 114 2.17 -17.65 -11.95
N PRO A 115 1.03 -18.33 -11.76
CA PRO A 115 1.02 -19.78 -11.54
C PRO A 115 1.39 -20.53 -12.82
N LYS A 116 2.34 -21.48 -12.72
CA LYS A 116 2.76 -22.34 -13.85
C LYS A 116 1.61 -23.13 -14.48
N SER A 117 0.56 -23.40 -13.71
CA SER A 117 -0.66 -24.07 -14.18
C SER A 117 -1.52 -23.20 -15.12
N ARG A 118 -1.27 -21.89 -15.19
CA ARG A 118 -2.02 -20.95 -16.04
C ARG A 118 -1.14 -20.13 -16.97
N PHE A 119 0.16 -20.07 -16.72
CA PHE A 119 1.14 -19.27 -17.48
C PHE A 119 2.37 -20.12 -17.79
N SER A 120 2.64 -20.35 -19.07
CA SER A 120 3.78 -21.15 -19.53
C SER A 120 5.10 -20.45 -19.21
N SER A 121 6.19 -21.20 -19.15
CA SER A 121 7.52 -20.63 -18.99
C SER A 121 7.89 -19.69 -20.14
N SER A 122 7.54 -20.04 -21.39
CA SER A 122 7.79 -19.19 -22.55
C SER A 122 7.08 -17.83 -22.45
N PHE A 123 5.81 -17.83 -22.05
CA PHE A 123 5.04 -16.60 -21.82
C PHE A 123 5.70 -15.70 -20.76
N LYS A 124 6.18 -16.29 -19.66
CA LYS A 124 6.87 -15.52 -18.62
C LYS A 124 8.19 -14.93 -19.11
N GLU A 125 8.99 -15.67 -19.87
CA GLU A 125 10.26 -15.17 -20.41
C GLU A 125 10.05 -14.09 -21.47
N GLU A 126 9.02 -14.23 -22.31
CA GLU A 126 8.60 -13.19 -23.25
C GLU A 126 8.23 -11.90 -22.49
N LEU A 127 7.38 -12.02 -21.46
CA LEU A 127 6.95 -10.87 -20.65
C LEU A 127 8.11 -10.18 -19.93
N LYS A 128 9.11 -10.93 -19.45
CA LYS A 128 10.35 -10.37 -18.89
C LYS A 128 11.12 -9.57 -19.93
N THR A 129 11.29 -10.13 -21.14
CA THR A 129 11.99 -9.44 -22.25
C THR A 129 11.31 -8.11 -22.58
N ILE A 130 9.98 -8.11 -22.64
CA ILE A 130 9.21 -6.90 -22.90
C ILE A 130 9.42 -5.86 -21.80
N PHE A 131 9.31 -6.24 -20.52
CA PHE A 131 9.58 -5.30 -19.43
C PHE A 131 11.02 -4.81 -19.42
N GLN A 132 11.99 -5.63 -19.84
CA GLN A 132 13.39 -5.22 -20.02
C GLN A 132 13.55 -4.15 -21.09
N GLU A 133 12.91 -4.32 -22.25
CA GLU A 133 12.95 -3.37 -23.36
C GLU A 133 12.22 -2.07 -23.01
N VAL A 134 11.03 -2.18 -22.39
CA VAL A 134 10.23 -1.03 -21.96
C VAL A 134 10.98 -0.18 -20.94
N GLY A 135 11.62 -0.77 -19.94
CA GLY A 135 12.40 0.01 -18.98
C GLY A 135 13.64 0.65 -19.61
N LYS A 136 14.33 -0.03 -20.54
CA LYS A 136 15.42 0.61 -21.32
C LYS A 136 14.93 1.83 -22.07
N GLU A 137 13.75 1.74 -22.69
CA GLU A 137 13.17 2.87 -23.41
C GLU A 137 12.74 3.98 -22.47
N ALA A 138 12.06 3.66 -21.36
CA ALA A 138 11.58 4.63 -20.38
C ALA A 138 12.71 5.48 -19.76
N THR A 139 13.93 4.94 -19.62
CA THR A 139 15.10 5.73 -19.12
C THR A 139 15.45 6.92 -20.00
N LYS A 140 14.99 6.97 -21.25
CA LYS A 140 15.25 8.07 -22.21
C LYS A 140 14.25 9.21 -22.08
N PHE A 141 13.15 9.02 -21.35
CA PHE A 141 12.04 9.97 -21.22
C PHE A 141 12.00 10.55 -19.80
N GLU A 142 13.14 11.08 -19.35
CA GLU A 142 13.20 11.78 -18.07
C GLU A 142 12.28 13.02 -18.09
N PRO A 143 11.40 13.20 -17.09
CA PRO A 143 10.56 14.39 -17.02
C PRO A 143 11.43 15.64 -16.80
N LEU A 144 10.95 16.79 -17.29
CA LEU A 144 11.64 18.09 -17.08
C LEU A 144 11.85 18.41 -15.60
N GLU A 145 10.88 18.06 -14.77
CA GLU A 145 10.94 18.17 -13.33
C GLU A 145 10.67 16.80 -12.71
N LEU A 146 11.73 16.15 -12.23
CA LEU A 146 11.61 14.92 -11.46
C LEU A 146 11.04 15.27 -10.07
N ALA A 147 9.93 14.63 -9.71
CA ALA A 147 9.29 14.86 -8.42
C ALA A 147 10.29 14.58 -7.28
N LYS A 148 10.47 15.60 -6.42
CA LYS A 148 11.36 15.53 -5.26
C LYS A 148 10.66 14.76 -4.16
N ILE A 149 11.35 13.77 -3.60
CA ILE A 149 10.87 13.10 -2.39
C ILE A 149 11.09 14.06 -1.22
N ARG A 150 10.04 14.31 -0.44
CA ARG A 150 10.11 15.23 0.71
C ARG A 150 10.70 14.55 1.95
N PRO A 151 11.27 15.33 2.88
CA PRO A 151 11.61 14.86 4.21
C PRO A 151 10.40 14.29 4.95
N ILE A 152 10.70 13.46 5.93
CA ILE A 152 9.71 12.87 6.83
C ILE A 152 9.82 13.61 8.15
N TYR A 153 8.69 13.94 8.75
CA TYR A 153 8.65 14.59 10.05
C TYR A 153 8.23 13.55 11.08
N LEU A 154 9.08 13.29 12.07
CA LEU A 154 8.74 12.49 13.24
C LEU A 154 8.38 13.39 14.40
N MET A 155 7.45 12.94 15.24
CA MET A 155 7.24 13.50 16.57
C MET A 155 7.69 12.51 17.62
N ARG A 156 8.44 13.02 18.60
CA ARG A 156 8.89 12.25 19.75
C ARG A 156 8.24 12.75 21.04
N ASP A 157 7.94 11.82 21.93
CA ASP A 157 7.65 12.17 23.32
C ASP A 157 8.93 12.60 24.07
N GLU A 158 8.76 13.01 25.32
CA GLU A 158 9.85 13.43 26.22
C GLU A 158 10.92 12.34 26.48
N ASN A 159 10.62 11.07 26.19
CA ASN A 159 11.54 9.94 26.34
C ASN A 159 12.22 9.55 25.02
N GLY A 160 11.98 10.33 23.95
CA GLY A 160 12.54 10.08 22.62
C GLY A 160 11.82 8.98 21.83
N LYS A 161 10.67 8.48 22.29
CA LYS A 161 9.86 7.48 21.57
C LYS A 161 9.07 8.16 20.46
N CYS A 162 9.06 7.58 19.26
CA CYS A 162 8.28 8.12 18.15
C CYS A 162 6.80 7.81 18.35
N ILE A 163 5.98 8.86 18.32
CA ILE A 163 4.54 8.81 18.58
C ILE A 163 3.70 9.19 17.36
N ALA A 164 4.28 9.91 16.41
CA ALA A 164 3.65 10.20 15.12
C ALA A 164 4.71 10.41 14.05
N PHE A 165 4.31 10.24 12.78
CA PHE A 165 5.08 10.69 11.63
C PHE A 165 4.16 11.29 10.58
N GLY A 166 4.70 12.17 9.77
CA GLY A 166 3.99 12.82 8.68
C GLY A 166 4.93 13.23 7.55
N PHE A 167 4.32 13.72 6.47
CA PHE A 167 5.02 14.23 5.29
C PHE A 167 4.95 15.76 5.19
N GLU A 168 4.33 16.39 6.19
CA GLU A 168 4.28 17.83 6.36
C GLU A 168 4.92 18.19 7.70
N PRO A 169 5.54 19.38 7.82
CA PRO A 169 6.07 19.86 9.09
C PRO A 169 5.02 19.76 10.19
N LEU A 170 5.29 18.92 11.19
CA LEU A 170 4.42 18.79 12.34
C LEU A 170 4.71 19.99 13.26
N ASN A 171 3.70 20.82 13.51
CA ASN A 171 3.81 21.89 14.50
C ASN A 171 4.09 21.25 15.87
N ASN A 172 4.93 21.87 16.69
CA ASN A 172 5.13 21.42 18.07
C ASN A 172 3.79 21.46 18.80
N VAL A 173 3.22 20.28 19.05
CA VAL A 173 2.04 20.10 19.90
C VAL A 173 2.54 19.46 21.19
N PHE A 174 2.14 20.00 22.34
CA PHE A 174 2.38 19.39 23.67
C PHE A 174 3.85 19.16 24.07
N GLY A 175 4.79 20.02 23.67
CA GLY A 175 6.21 19.89 24.08
C GLY A 175 6.95 18.71 23.45
N TRP A 176 6.35 18.08 22.43
CA TRP A 176 6.97 17.04 21.62
C TRP A 176 8.00 17.64 20.67
N GLU A 177 9.12 16.95 20.50
CA GLU A 177 10.16 17.38 19.57
C GLU A 177 9.85 16.84 18.17
N ALA A 178 9.75 17.75 17.20
CA ALA A 178 9.69 17.41 15.79
C ALA A 178 11.11 17.19 15.24
N GLU A 179 11.37 16.00 14.71
CA GLU A 179 12.60 15.66 14.00
C GLU A 179 12.32 15.57 12.50
N THR A 180 13.17 16.20 11.68
CA THR A 180 13.10 16.08 10.22
C THR A 180 14.11 15.04 9.77
N ILE A 181 13.64 13.99 9.10
CA ILE A 181 14.46 12.97 8.46
C ILE A 181 14.53 13.28 6.98
N GLU A 182 15.71 13.64 6.51
CA GLU A 182 15.95 13.79 5.08
C GLU A 182 15.81 12.44 4.35
N PRO A 183 15.33 12.42 3.09
CA PRO A 183 15.18 11.17 2.33
C PRO A 183 16.47 10.33 2.31
N SER A 184 17.63 10.99 2.21
CA SER A 184 18.95 10.34 2.24
C SER A 184 19.24 9.61 3.55
N GLU A 185 18.54 9.90 4.63
CA GLU A 185 18.72 9.30 5.96
C GLU A 185 17.62 8.27 6.31
N ALA A 186 16.60 8.10 5.46
CA ALA A 186 15.48 7.21 5.73
C ALA A 186 15.90 5.74 5.94
N TYR A 187 17.04 5.33 5.38
CA TYR A 187 17.60 3.98 5.56
C TYR A 187 17.93 3.66 7.03
N LYS A 188 18.26 4.68 7.84
CA LYS A 188 18.57 4.51 9.27
C LYS A 188 17.36 3.98 10.06
N TRP A 189 16.18 4.10 9.47
CA TRP A 189 14.87 3.76 10.02
C TRP A 189 14.24 2.50 9.41
N CYS A 190 14.81 1.95 8.33
CA CYS A 190 14.31 0.72 7.71
C CYS A 190 14.32 -0.44 8.70
N GLY A 191 13.16 -1.06 8.91
CA GLY A 191 13.00 -2.21 9.82
C GLY A 191 13.13 -1.89 11.30
N LYS A 192 13.47 -0.64 11.65
CA LYS A 192 13.35 -0.11 13.00
C LYS A 192 12.02 0.60 13.04
N SER A 193 10.98 -0.09 13.49
CA SER A 193 9.78 0.64 13.83
C SER A 193 10.14 1.64 14.93
N PRO A 194 10.09 2.95 14.67
CA PRO A 194 10.29 3.94 15.71
C PRO A 194 9.09 3.93 16.67
N PHE A 195 7.98 3.39 16.20
CA PHE A 195 6.89 2.92 17.01
C PHE A 195 7.30 1.57 17.60
N GLU A 196 7.51 1.49 18.91
CA GLU A 196 6.85 0.37 19.59
C GLU A 196 5.36 0.59 19.37
N TYR A 197 4.89 0.21 18.19
CA TYR A 197 3.48 0.20 17.88
C TYR A 197 2.97 -0.92 18.76
N ASP A 198 2.52 -0.52 19.93
CA ASP A 198 1.39 -1.16 20.55
C ASP A 198 0.14 -0.82 19.70
N ASN A 199 0.21 -1.16 18.40
CA ASN A 199 -0.91 -1.14 17.45
C ASN A 199 -2.10 -1.92 18.02
N THR A 200 -1.84 -2.79 19.00
CA THR A 200 -2.77 -3.70 19.61
C THR A 200 -3.67 -3.06 20.68
N LYS A 201 -3.38 -1.83 21.14
CA LYS A 201 -4.17 -1.28 22.26
C LYS A 201 -5.39 -0.46 21.88
N PHE A 202 -5.43 0.25 20.75
CA PHE A 202 -6.54 1.18 20.50
C PHE A 202 -7.13 1.22 19.10
N ALA A 203 -6.50 0.57 18.10
CA ALA A 203 -7.11 0.38 16.79
C ALA A 203 -7.68 -1.04 16.70
N LYS A 204 -9.00 -1.20 16.73
CA LYS A 204 -9.64 -2.51 16.59
C LYS A 204 -10.59 -2.52 15.42
N LYS A 205 -10.57 -3.60 14.64
CA LYS A 205 -11.48 -3.79 13.52
C LYS A 205 -12.21 -5.12 13.63
N TYR A 206 -13.49 -5.08 13.35
CA TYR A 206 -14.38 -6.22 13.42
C TYR A 206 -15.14 -6.34 12.10
N TYR A 207 -15.46 -7.57 11.72
CA TYR A 207 -16.28 -7.84 10.54
C TYR A 207 -17.35 -8.88 10.83
N LYS A 208 -18.46 -8.79 10.10
CA LYS A 208 -19.53 -9.79 10.13
C LYS A 208 -19.96 -10.09 8.70
N LYS A 209 -19.95 -11.36 8.33
CA LYS A 209 -20.41 -11.83 7.02
C LYS A 209 -21.88 -12.20 7.11
N ASN A 210 -22.71 -11.53 6.33
CA ASN A 210 -24.09 -11.94 6.08
C ASN A 210 -24.22 -12.33 4.59
N ILE A 211 -25.38 -12.88 4.20
CA ILE A 211 -25.60 -13.30 2.81
C ILE A 211 -25.47 -12.07 1.89
N GLY A 212 -24.44 -12.09 1.04
CA GLY A 212 -24.18 -11.05 0.04
C GLY A 212 -23.50 -9.77 0.54
N ILE A 213 -23.27 -9.60 1.85
CA ILE A 213 -22.66 -8.38 2.40
C ILE A 213 -21.62 -8.68 3.48
N ILE A 214 -20.62 -7.81 3.60
CA ILE A 214 -19.67 -7.80 4.72
C ILE A 214 -19.86 -6.49 5.47
N GLN A 215 -20.31 -6.58 6.72
CA GLN A 215 -20.38 -5.44 7.61
C GLN A 215 -19.05 -5.28 8.35
N TYR A 216 -18.65 -4.05 8.64
CA TYR A 216 -17.47 -3.75 9.44
C TYR A 216 -17.80 -2.79 10.57
N ARG A 217 -16.96 -2.85 11.61
CA ARG A 217 -16.86 -1.85 12.67
C ARG A 217 -15.39 -1.61 12.96
N GLU A 218 -15.01 -0.38 13.16
CA GLU A 218 -13.65 -0.01 13.52
C GLU A 218 -13.66 1.09 14.57
N ILE A 219 -12.66 1.06 15.44
CA ILE A 219 -12.40 2.08 16.44
C ILE A 219 -10.92 2.40 16.40
N TRP A 220 -10.57 3.69 16.46
CA TRP A 220 -9.20 4.14 16.61
C TRP A 220 -9.14 5.43 17.44
N TYR A 221 -7.96 5.72 17.98
CA TYR A 221 -7.67 6.95 18.72
C TYR A 221 -6.61 7.74 17.98
N ASP A 222 -6.87 9.02 17.72
CA ASP A 222 -5.97 9.90 16.95
C ASP A 222 -5.05 10.77 17.84
N GLY A 223 -5.08 10.55 19.16
CA GLY A 223 -4.35 11.38 20.13
C GLY A 223 -5.21 12.45 20.80
N LYS A 224 -6.44 12.70 20.32
CA LYS A 224 -7.38 13.66 20.90
C LYS A 224 -8.79 13.11 21.04
N ALA A 225 -9.23 12.29 20.08
CA ALA A 225 -10.57 11.74 20.03
C ALA A 225 -10.55 10.26 19.66
N VAL A 226 -11.52 9.54 20.20
CA VAL A 226 -11.88 8.22 19.74
C VAL A 226 -12.84 8.37 18.57
N THR A 227 -12.47 7.78 17.45
CA THR A 227 -13.35 7.66 16.29
C THR A 227 -13.83 6.23 16.18
N LYS A 228 -15.15 6.08 16.10
CA LYS A 228 -15.85 4.81 15.84
C LYS A 228 -16.47 4.92 14.46
N HIS A 229 -16.26 3.93 13.61
CA HIS A 229 -16.81 3.92 12.27
C HIS A 229 -17.42 2.56 11.95
N PHE A 230 -18.58 2.58 11.30
CA PHE A 230 -19.42 1.41 11.08
C PHE A 230 -19.97 1.42 9.67
N GLY A 231 -20.09 0.27 9.01
CA GLY A 231 -20.69 0.26 7.68
C GLY A 231 -20.71 -1.10 6.99
N VAL A 232 -21.06 -1.06 5.70
CA VAL A 232 -20.93 -2.19 4.76
C VAL A 232 -19.70 -1.95 3.91
N CYS A 233 -18.89 -2.98 3.70
CA CYS A 233 -17.68 -2.88 2.88
C CYS A 233 -18.03 -2.43 1.45
N GLY A 234 -17.37 -1.38 0.96
CA GLY A 234 -17.65 -0.77 -0.34
C GLY A 234 -18.79 0.25 -0.35
N GLN A 235 -19.27 0.68 0.82
CA GLN A 235 -20.25 1.77 0.98
C GLN A 235 -19.73 2.79 1.98
N THR A 236 -20.23 4.03 1.87
CA THR A 236 -20.04 5.07 2.88
C THR A 236 -20.65 4.61 4.21
N GLY A 237 -19.84 4.65 5.27
CA GLY A 237 -20.26 4.26 6.62
C GLY A 237 -20.80 5.42 7.45
N GLU A 238 -20.98 5.17 8.73
CA GLU A 238 -21.34 6.15 9.76
C GLU A 238 -20.18 6.34 10.73
N THR A 239 -19.83 7.59 11.02
CA THR A 239 -18.73 7.96 11.92
C THR A 239 -19.26 8.64 13.18
N GLU A 240 -18.82 8.16 14.34
CA GLU A 240 -19.00 8.80 15.63
C GLU A 240 -17.63 9.24 16.16
N VAL A 241 -17.52 10.48 16.61
CA VAL A 241 -16.28 11.04 17.18
C VAL A 241 -16.57 11.49 18.61
N GLU A 242 -15.73 11.06 19.54
CA GLU A 242 -15.82 11.37 20.97
C GLU A 242 -14.47 11.92 21.42
N GLU A 243 -14.41 13.19 21.83
CA GLU A 243 -13.20 13.75 22.43
C GLU A 243 -12.96 13.08 23.79
N ILE A 244 -11.75 12.56 23.98
CA ILE A 244 -11.38 11.87 25.22
C ILE A 244 -10.10 12.48 25.75
N ALA A 245 -10.17 13.06 26.96
CA ALA A 245 -9.05 13.76 27.58
C ALA A 245 -8.17 12.84 28.43
N ASP A 246 -8.66 11.66 28.82
CA ASP A 246 -7.95 10.76 29.71
C ASP A 246 -7.84 9.31 29.20
N SER A 247 -6.79 8.62 29.61
CA SER A 247 -6.46 7.26 29.15
C SER A 247 -7.39 6.18 29.72
N GLN A 248 -8.10 6.43 30.82
CA GLN A 248 -9.05 5.48 31.40
C GLN A 248 -10.39 5.50 30.65
N GLU A 249 -10.85 6.67 30.25
CA GLU A 249 -12.00 6.88 29.36
C GLU A 249 -11.75 6.24 28.00
N LEU A 250 -10.55 6.40 27.45
CA LEU A 250 -10.15 5.74 26.20
C LEU A 250 -10.24 4.22 26.31
N LEU A 251 -9.70 3.65 27.39
CA LEU A 251 -9.76 2.21 27.62
C LEU A 251 -11.21 1.71 27.77
N ARG A 252 -12.05 2.47 28.48
CA ARG A 252 -13.48 2.16 28.66
C ARG A 252 -14.22 2.18 27.33
N ALA A 253 -14.02 3.23 26.52
CA ALA A 253 -14.64 3.37 25.20
C ALA A 253 -14.24 2.21 24.27
N SER A 254 -12.95 1.82 24.28
CA SER A 254 -12.44 0.69 23.51
C SER A 254 -13.05 -0.65 23.93
N GLN A 255 -13.10 -0.93 25.24
CA GLN A 255 -13.68 -2.16 25.78
C GLN A 255 -15.19 -2.25 25.54
N GLU A 256 -15.91 -1.14 25.67
CA GLU A 256 -17.34 -1.10 25.39
C GLU A 256 -17.63 -1.39 23.91
N PHE A 257 -16.88 -0.76 23.02
CA PHE A 257 -16.98 -0.98 21.59
C PHE A 257 -16.73 -2.44 21.22
N GLU A 258 -15.66 -3.04 21.73
CA GLU A 258 -15.33 -4.45 21.57
C GLU A 258 -16.45 -5.36 22.05
N ARG A 259 -16.91 -5.16 23.28
CA ARG A 259 -17.99 -5.95 23.88
C ARG A 259 -19.25 -5.91 23.03
N LYS A 260 -19.61 -4.72 22.51
CA LYS A 260 -20.77 -4.54 21.63
C LYS A 260 -20.56 -5.23 20.28
N ALA A 261 -19.40 -5.09 19.64
CA ALA A 261 -19.10 -5.74 18.37
C ALA A 261 -19.15 -7.27 18.47
N LEU A 262 -18.51 -7.85 19.50
CA LEU A 262 -18.52 -9.29 19.74
C LEU A 262 -19.91 -9.81 20.11
N GLY A 263 -20.66 -9.06 20.94
CA GLY A 263 -22.05 -9.38 21.28
C GLY A 263 -22.99 -9.41 20.08
N ASP A 264 -22.74 -8.54 19.09
CA ASP A 264 -23.48 -8.50 17.81
C ASP A 264 -23.02 -9.57 16.80
N GLY A 265 -22.08 -10.44 17.18
CA GLY A 265 -21.57 -11.54 16.37
C GLY A 265 -20.55 -11.13 15.30
N PHE A 266 -19.90 -9.97 15.45
CA PHE A 266 -18.74 -9.64 14.65
C PHE A 266 -17.52 -10.44 15.12
N LYS A 267 -16.57 -10.66 14.21
CA LYS A 267 -15.28 -11.29 14.47
C LYS A 267 -14.19 -10.25 14.35
N GLU A 268 -13.26 -10.26 15.29
CA GLU A 268 -12.09 -9.39 15.25
C GLU A 268 -11.17 -9.75 14.08
N ILE A 269 -10.58 -8.72 13.49
CA ILE A 269 -9.50 -8.81 12.52
C ILE A 269 -8.21 -8.58 13.30
N GLY A 270 -7.38 -9.63 13.38
CA GLY A 270 -6.09 -9.51 14.06
C GLY A 270 -5.23 -8.39 13.49
N ASP A 271 -4.33 -7.85 14.31
CA ASP A 271 -3.54 -6.65 14.04
C ASP A 271 -2.78 -6.69 12.71
N ASN A 272 -2.30 -7.87 12.33
CA ASN A 272 -1.62 -8.12 11.06
C ASN A 272 -2.52 -7.99 9.82
N LYS A 273 -3.82 -7.73 10.01
CA LYS A 273 -4.83 -7.64 8.96
C LYS A 273 -5.69 -6.37 9.01
N LEU A 274 -5.40 -5.42 9.89
CA LEU A 274 -6.19 -4.18 10.02
C LEU A 274 -6.28 -3.37 8.71
N HIS A 275 -5.31 -3.53 7.81
CA HIS A 275 -5.28 -2.88 6.49
C HIS A 275 -6.22 -3.49 5.43
N TYR A 276 -6.83 -4.66 5.65
CA TYR A 276 -7.57 -5.39 4.59
C TYR A 276 -9.07 -5.05 4.47
N LEU A 277 -9.50 -3.93 5.05
CA LEU A 277 -10.85 -3.40 4.87
C LEU A 277 -10.72 -1.91 4.55
N VAL A 278 -10.32 -1.60 3.33
CA VAL A 278 -10.20 -0.21 2.87
C VAL A 278 -11.60 0.30 2.50
N ILE A 279 -11.94 1.47 3.02
CA ILE A 279 -13.02 2.33 2.53
C ILE A 279 -12.41 3.16 1.41
N GLU A 280 -12.95 3.08 0.20
CA GLU A 280 -12.72 4.11 -0.80
C GLU A 280 -13.52 5.34 -0.35
N TYR A 281 -12.80 6.42 -0.02
CA TYR A 281 -13.39 7.75 -0.01
C TYR A 281 -13.39 8.25 -1.45
N ASP A 282 -14.55 8.66 -1.95
CA ASP A 282 -14.66 9.41 -3.22
C ASP A 282 -13.89 10.73 -3.17
#